data_AF-A0A0D2DKI6-F1
#
_entry.id   AF-A0A0D2DKI6-F1
#
_cell.length_a   1.000
_cell.length_b   1.000
_cell.length_c   1.000
_cell.angle_alpha   90.00
_cell.angle_beta   90.00
_cell.angle_gamma   90.00
#
_symmetry.space_group_name_H-M   'P 1'
#
loop_
_entity.id
_entity.type
_entity.pdbx_description
1 polymer ?
#
loop_
_entity_poly.entity_id
_entity_poly.type
_entity_poly.pdbx_seq_one_letter_code
_entity_poly.pdbx_strand_id
1 'polypeptide(L)'
;MAIAESALPTPSDQSTPASNIGPKDVSTGLSKYKKIRWKKYDPKKRRLESRSNQFVLWTPPTGQTDGDGDDDPERKPSPCKGGCDKGKDNTASPWCHQAITMASPLQPLPLNGTRVDPFMYFPIKATDCVRDTMDYFITICSGFPEDSSVPGPVNPHLSLLLPYALKHPILFESMIAVCRASVLLSLDRPALEDAAFIQHRGNAIAGLNTKIRTNQCTDDDALLTATMLMTLEYLMGNHSAVQMHCEGLEKMLQLRGPLGQEGKETDWAKFVRHGLTGYKALGSFVTGRPPDIPPESIGYLKETFEELSLDKPLAYPEPPFDPDLCTILSRLPPGLSDVCLKCRISVQMIMMLGAVAGATTLLGTKSLLDGVSVPLSSSDDCLFDVRRQQSMVQALLSSLQRMSLTSVVPVELSLTSGLISYMFQLRSLTPLNLFYDPILRRFIATLPAQPKPTCVEEQHAFIWASMAVAGVLALRVAPMPSSHAVFDHVLDLFPEARDWRRLNKILCGFFWTNDIGAHWKTVWEAAMRRREFLLHRNKDPKSRPHMVTAEMPEHDFEGIRRHIEGAPRVMREMSEAMGICPFHRRGD
;
A
#
# COMPACT_ATOMS: atom_id res chain seq x y z
N MET A 1 49.04 -27.25 40.78
CA MET A 1 48.49 -27.30 42.15
C MET A 1 47.08 -26.74 42.11
N ALA A 2 46.04 -27.26 42.76
CA ALA A 2 45.66 -28.62 43.19
C ALA A 2 44.27 -28.51 43.87
N ILE A 3 43.40 -29.56 43.81
CA ILE A 3 42.23 -29.82 44.71
C ILE A 3 41.00 -28.87 44.53
N ALA A 4 39.71 -29.29 44.56
CA ALA A 4 39.04 -30.61 44.44
C ALA A 4 37.50 -30.44 44.18
N GLU A 5 36.76 -31.56 44.09
CA GLU A 5 35.39 -31.70 43.56
C GLU A 5 34.25 -31.95 44.60
N SER A 6 33.00 -32.01 44.08
CA SER A 6 31.81 -32.75 44.61
C SER A 6 30.97 -32.08 45.73
N ALA A 7 29.69 -32.42 45.99
CA ALA A 7 28.82 -33.52 45.50
C ALA A 7 27.29 -33.18 45.54
N LEU A 8 26.45 -34.15 45.12
CA LEU A 8 24.97 -34.20 45.17
C LEU A 8 24.38 -34.36 46.61
N PRO A 9 23.04 -34.38 46.77
CA PRO A 9 22.39 -35.69 47.00
C PRO A 9 20.97 -35.92 46.40
N THR A 10 20.61 -37.20 46.29
CA THR A 10 19.27 -37.84 46.07
C THR A 10 18.60 -38.14 47.46
N PRO A 11 17.52 -38.97 47.67
CA PRO A 11 16.69 -39.87 46.83
C PRO A 11 15.15 -39.64 47.05
N SER A 12 14.15 -40.55 46.96
CA SER A 12 14.02 -42.02 46.74
C SER A 12 12.59 -42.43 46.28
N ASP A 13 12.46 -43.60 45.64
CA ASP A 13 11.20 -44.30 45.32
C ASP A 13 10.45 -44.90 46.52
N GLN A 14 9.13 -45.18 46.35
CA GLN A 14 8.51 -46.41 46.88
C GLN A 14 7.13 -46.82 46.27
N SER A 15 7.07 -48.08 45.80
CA SER A 15 5.94 -49.05 45.81
C SER A 15 4.57 -48.80 45.14
N THR A 16 4.27 -49.65 44.15
CA THR A 16 2.96 -50.26 43.76
C THR A 16 2.47 -51.28 44.83
N PRO A 17 1.24 -51.92 44.82
CA PRO A 17 0.44 -52.34 43.64
C PRO A 17 -1.12 -52.47 43.75
N ALA A 18 -1.74 -52.94 42.64
CA ALA A 18 -3.01 -53.71 42.54
C ALA A 18 -4.36 -53.01 42.90
N SER A 19 -5.53 -53.51 42.49
CA SER A 19 -6.00 -54.17 41.24
C SER A 19 -7.55 -54.19 41.22
N ASN A 20 -8.16 -54.34 40.04
CA ASN A 20 -9.57 -54.74 39.78
C ASN A 20 -10.75 -53.95 40.41
N ILE A 21 -11.67 -53.48 39.56
CA ILE A 21 -13.08 -53.96 39.49
C ILE A 21 -13.72 -53.43 38.20
N GLY A 22 -14.60 -54.25 37.61
CA GLY A 22 -15.28 -54.01 36.34
C GLY A 22 -16.64 -53.25 36.44
N PRO A 23 -17.52 -53.41 35.44
CA PRO A 23 -18.27 -52.28 34.87
C PRO A 23 -19.75 -52.16 35.31
N LYS A 24 -20.37 -50.99 35.08
CA LYS A 24 -21.79 -50.83 34.66
C LYS A 24 -22.23 -49.39 34.32
N ASP A 25 -22.69 -49.23 33.09
CA ASP A 25 -23.90 -48.55 32.58
C ASP A 25 -24.55 -47.30 33.23
N VAL A 26 -24.73 -46.28 32.37
CA VAL A 26 -26.00 -45.56 32.05
C VAL A 26 -26.85 -44.95 33.20
N SER A 27 -26.87 -43.61 33.30
CA SER A 27 -28.05 -42.79 32.90
C SER A 27 -27.98 -41.28 33.21
N THR A 28 -28.44 -40.48 32.24
CA THR A 28 -29.16 -39.19 32.33
C THR A 28 -28.84 -38.15 33.43
N GLY A 29 -28.37 -36.96 33.00
CA GLY A 29 -28.40 -35.71 33.78
C GLY A 29 -28.66 -34.47 32.90
N LEU A 30 -29.93 -34.08 32.72
CA LEU A 30 -30.35 -32.95 31.88
C LEU A 30 -29.98 -31.58 32.50
N SER A 31 -29.19 -30.75 31.80
CA SER A 31 -28.99 -29.33 32.16
C SER A 31 -29.46 -28.35 31.07
N LYS A 32 -30.72 -27.94 31.24
CA LYS A 32 -31.43 -26.74 30.75
C LYS A 32 -30.65 -25.76 29.81
N TYR A 33 -30.83 -25.92 28.49
CA TYR A 33 -30.67 -24.80 27.55
C TYR A 33 -31.81 -23.77 27.73
N LYS A 34 -31.48 -22.49 27.94
CA LYS A 34 -32.46 -21.40 27.94
C LYS A 34 -32.90 -21.07 26.50
N LYS A 35 -34.14 -21.44 26.16
CA LYS A 35 -34.77 -21.20 24.86
C LYS A 35 -34.99 -19.69 24.63
N ILE A 36 -34.18 -19.07 23.77
CA ILE A 36 -34.34 -17.66 23.38
C ILE A 36 -35.66 -17.50 22.61
N ARG A 37 -36.61 -16.74 23.17
CA ARG A 37 -37.93 -16.51 22.59
C ARG A 37 -37.91 -15.20 21.81
N TRP A 38 -37.73 -15.27 20.50
CA TRP A 38 -37.85 -14.10 19.62
C TRP A 38 -39.22 -13.43 19.80
N LYS A 39 -39.24 -12.14 20.16
CA LYS A 39 -40.47 -11.35 20.18
C LYS A 39 -40.86 -11.01 18.74
N LYS A 40 -42.16 -11.12 18.42
CA LYS A 40 -42.70 -10.65 17.14
C LYS A 40 -42.37 -9.17 16.92
N TYR A 41 -41.87 -8.86 15.74
CA TYR A 41 -41.64 -7.50 15.26
C TYR A 41 -42.98 -6.76 15.12
N ASP A 42 -43.10 -5.59 15.74
CA ASP A 42 -44.23 -4.68 15.61
C ASP A 42 -43.76 -3.43 14.85
N PRO A 43 -44.18 -3.24 13.58
CA PRO A 43 -43.70 -2.15 12.74
C PRO A 43 -44.18 -0.75 13.18
N LYS A 44 -45.04 -0.64 14.21
CA LYS A 44 -45.65 0.65 14.61
C LYS A 44 -44.85 1.44 15.66
N LYS A 45 -43.72 0.93 16.18
CA LYS A 45 -42.87 1.64 17.15
C LYS A 45 -41.55 2.15 16.57
N ARG A 46 -41.63 3.25 15.82
CA ARG A 46 -40.44 4.03 15.40
C ARG A 46 -40.14 5.12 16.43
N ARG A 47 -39.07 4.96 17.22
CA ARG A 47 -38.45 6.10 17.92
C ARG A 47 -37.53 6.84 16.94
N LEU A 48 -37.49 8.17 17.05
CA LEU A 48 -36.46 9.00 16.45
C LEU A 48 -35.11 8.69 17.10
N GLU A 49 -34.06 8.49 16.31
CA GLU A 49 -32.84 9.32 16.32
C GLU A 49 -31.81 8.86 15.26
N SER A 50 -30.94 9.81 14.88
CA SER A 50 -29.79 9.71 13.97
C SER A 50 -30.04 9.35 12.48
N ARG A 51 -29.54 10.23 11.60
CA ARG A 51 -29.46 10.07 10.15
C ARG A 51 -28.00 9.82 9.76
N SER A 52 -27.73 8.71 9.06
CA SER A 52 -26.97 8.69 7.78
C SER A 52 -26.49 7.26 7.44
N ASN A 53 -26.90 6.77 6.27
CA ASN A 53 -26.19 5.82 5.39
C ASN A 53 -27.17 5.33 4.32
N GLN A 54 -27.37 6.17 3.29
CA GLN A 54 -28.19 5.83 2.14
C GLN A 54 -27.25 5.53 0.98
N PHE A 55 -26.94 4.24 0.79
CA PHE A 55 -26.12 3.78 -0.32
C PHE A 55 -26.82 4.08 -1.65
N VAL A 56 -26.06 4.60 -2.62
CA VAL A 56 -26.51 4.78 -4.00
C VAL A 56 -26.57 3.40 -4.66
N LEU A 57 -27.77 2.89 -4.90
CA LEU A 57 -27.99 1.71 -5.71
C LEU A 57 -27.87 2.10 -7.19
N TRP A 58 -26.69 1.92 -7.78
CA TRP A 58 -26.49 2.14 -9.21
C TRP A 58 -27.14 1.00 -10.01
N THR A 59 -28.00 1.35 -10.97
CA THR A 59 -28.60 0.43 -11.94
C THR A 59 -28.02 0.70 -13.33
N PRO A 60 -27.58 -0.34 -14.07
CA PRO A 60 -27.04 -0.16 -15.41
C PRO A 60 -28.13 0.27 -16.41
N PRO A 61 -27.76 0.97 -17.51
CA PRO A 61 -28.67 1.18 -18.63
C PRO A 61 -29.06 -0.17 -19.25
N THR A 62 -30.36 -0.46 -19.30
CA THR A 62 -30.89 -1.59 -20.06
C THR A 62 -30.80 -1.29 -21.55
N GLY A 63 -30.05 -2.09 -22.31
CA GLY A 63 -30.01 -1.97 -23.77
C GLY A 63 -31.38 -2.25 -24.37
N GLN A 64 -31.89 -1.33 -25.18
CA GLN A 64 -33.04 -1.62 -26.05
C GLN A 64 -32.57 -2.36 -27.29
N THR A 65 -32.96 -3.62 -27.38
CA THR A 65 -33.19 -4.29 -28.67
C THR A 65 -34.40 -3.65 -29.33
N ASP A 66 -34.18 -2.98 -30.45
CA ASP A 66 -35.22 -2.82 -31.48
C ASP A 66 -34.83 -3.72 -32.66
N GLY A 67 -35.77 -4.57 -33.07
CA GLY A 67 -35.64 -5.47 -34.21
C GLY A 67 -36.95 -5.52 -34.97
N ASP A 68 -36.92 -5.00 -36.19
CA ASP A 68 -37.80 -5.19 -37.34
C ASP A 68 -37.15 -4.33 -38.46
N GLY A 69 -37.18 -4.67 -39.75
CA GLY A 69 -37.77 -5.82 -40.42
C GLY A 69 -37.84 -5.51 -41.93
N ASP A 70 -37.29 -6.42 -42.74
CA ASP A 70 -37.47 -6.59 -44.19
C ASP A 70 -36.89 -5.61 -45.26
N ASP A 71 -36.66 -6.25 -46.43
CA ASP A 71 -36.51 -5.80 -47.82
C ASP A 71 -35.21 -5.10 -48.32
N ASP A 72 -34.30 -5.96 -48.81
CA ASP A 72 -33.40 -5.72 -49.96
C ASP A 72 -34.17 -6.02 -51.27
N PRO A 73 -33.97 -5.30 -52.39
CA PRO A 73 -33.06 -5.89 -53.38
C PRO A 73 -32.22 -4.91 -54.23
N GLU A 74 -30.99 -5.34 -54.49
CA GLU A 74 -30.21 -5.16 -55.74
C GLU A 74 -30.02 -3.73 -56.32
N ARG A 75 -28.76 -3.27 -56.34
CA ARG A 75 -28.16 -2.69 -57.56
C ARG A 75 -26.64 -2.79 -57.63
N LYS A 76 -26.15 -3.09 -58.85
CA LYS A 76 -24.76 -3.44 -59.20
C LYS A 76 -23.80 -2.23 -59.19
N PRO A 77 -22.47 -2.46 -59.06
CA PRO A 77 -21.47 -1.39 -58.96
C PRO A 77 -21.11 -0.76 -60.32
N SER A 78 -20.60 0.47 -60.30
CA SER A 78 -19.88 1.07 -61.44
C SER A 78 -18.72 1.97 -60.97
N PRO A 79 -17.55 1.98 -61.65
CA PRO A 79 -16.39 2.77 -61.26
C PRO A 79 -16.06 3.92 -62.24
N CYS A 80 -15.56 5.06 -61.74
CA CYS A 80 -14.64 6.00 -62.41
C CYS A 80 -14.10 7.00 -61.35
N LYS A 81 -12.79 7.10 -61.12
CA LYS A 81 -11.79 7.90 -61.86
C LYS A 81 -11.88 9.43 -61.68
N GLY A 82 -11.00 9.94 -60.80
CA GLY A 82 -10.05 11.02 -61.11
C GLY A 82 -10.50 12.48 -60.95
N GLY A 83 -9.52 13.34 -60.63
CA GLY A 83 -9.62 14.80 -60.79
C GLY A 83 -9.23 15.59 -59.55
N CYS A 84 -8.23 16.46 -59.67
CA CYS A 84 -7.74 17.32 -58.59
C CYS A 84 -8.60 18.58 -58.37
N ASP A 85 -8.33 19.21 -57.21
CA ASP A 85 -7.92 20.63 -57.07
C ASP A 85 -8.90 21.64 -56.39
N LYS A 86 -8.36 22.27 -55.34
CA LYS A 86 -8.60 23.64 -54.84
C LYS A 86 -10.00 24.07 -54.36
N GLY A 87 -10.16 24.01 -53.03
CA GLY A 87 -9.93 25.23 -52.23
C GLY A 87 -11.11 25.87 -51.47
N LYS A 88 -10.76 26.50 -50.35
CA LYS A 88 -11.57 27.30 -49.39
C LYS A 88 -12.30 26.49 -48.29
N ASP A 89 -11.56 26.15 -47.25
CA ASP A 89 -12.14 25.82 -45.95
C ASP A 89 -12.70 27.09 -45.29
N ASN A 90 -13.99 27.04 -44.96
CA ASN A 90 -14.65 28.01 -44.10
C ASN A 90 -14.53 27.58 -42.63
N THR A 91 -14.43 28.58 -41.78
CA THR A 91 -14.57 28.52 -40.32
C THR A 91 -15.64 27.54 -39.80
N ALA A 92 -15.20 26.47 -39.14
CA ALA A 92 -15.98 25.74 -38.14
C ALA A 92 -15.04 25.21 -37.05
N SER A 93 -15.19 25.70 -35.81
CA SER A 93 -14.42 25.22 -34.66
C SER A 93 -15.09 23.99 -34.05
N PRO A 94 -14.38 22.87 -33.84
CA PRO A 94 -14.82 21.81 -32.95
C PRO A 94 -14.08 21.91 -31.61
N TRP A 95 -14.76 22.44 -30.59
CA TRP A 95 -14.38 22.21 -29.19
C TRP A 95 -14.67 20.74 -28.83
N CYS A 96 -13.83 19.83 -29.33
CA CYS A 96 -13.82 18.45 -28.89
C CYS A 96 -12.91 18.38 -27.66
N HIS A 97 -13.45 17.97 -26.51
CA HIS A 97 -12.64 17.72 -25.32
C HIS A 97 -11.61 16.63 -25.63
N GLN A 98 -10.35 17.02 -25.83
CA GLN A 98 -9.25 16.07 -25.91
C GLN A 98 -9.15 15.36 -24.58
N ALA A 99 -9.58 14.09 -24.55
CA ALA A 99 -9.19 13.17 -23.49
C ALA A 99 -7.66 13.10 -23.51
N ILE A 100 -7.03 13.67 -22.48
CA ILE A 100 -5.57 13.68 -22.37
C ILE A 100 -5.12 12.24 -22.13
N THR A 101 -4.66 11.57 -23.18
CA THR A 101 -4.02 10.24 -23.08
C THR A 101 -2.82 10.37 -22.14
N MET A 102 -2.96 9.79 -20.95
CA MET A 102 -2.01 9.96 -19.86
C MET A 102 -0.92 8.89 -19.92
N ALA A 103 0.22 9.26 -20.50
CA ALA A 103 1.40 8.42 -20.51
C ALA A 103 1.78 7.92 -19.11
N SER A 104 2.22 6.66 -19.04
CA SER A 104 2.73 6.03 -17.82
C SER A 104 3.89 6.85 -17.19
N PRO A 105 3.99 6.92 -15.85
CA PRO A 105 5.12 7.57 -15.16
C PRO A 105 6.44 6.82 -15.32
N LEU A 106 6.39 5.60 -15.85
CA LEU A 106 7.55 4.76 -16.17
C LEU A 106 8.08 5.15 -17.55
N GLN A 107 9.41 5.07 -17.74
CA GLN A 107 10.00 5.39 -19.04
C GLN A 107 9.33 4.54 -20.13
N PRO A 108 8.76 5.15 -21.20
CA PRO A 108 8.08 4.40 -22.22
C PRO A 108 9.10 3.48 -22.91
N LEU A 109 8.90 2.16 -22.80
CA LEU A 109 9.64 1.19 -23.59
C LEU A 109 9.52 1.55 -25.08
N PRO A 110 10.54 1.25 -25.91
CA PRO A 110 10.52 1.53 -27.34
C PRO A 110 9.22 1.06 -28.01
N LEU A 111 8.73 1.82 -29.00
CA LEU A 111 7.46 1.60 -29.73
C LEU A 111 7.47 0.34 -30.64
N ASN A 112 8.30 -0.65 -30.30
CA ASN A 112 8.72 -1.75 -31.15
C ASN A 112 7.73 -2.93 -31.06
N GLY A 113 6.57 -2.80 -31.69
CA GLY A 113 5.82 -3.93 -32.24
C GLY A 113 5.08 -4.91 -31.31
N THR A 114 5.27 -4.89 -29.98
CA THR A 114 4.66 -5.88 -29.06
C THR A 114 3.68 -5.32 -28.01
N ARG A 115 3.48 -3.99 -27.97
CA ARG A 115 2.63 -3.30 -26.96
C ARG A 115 1.17 -3.10 -27.37
N VAL A 116 0.89 -3.18 -28.67
CA VAL A 116 -0.49 -3.31 -29.16
C VAL A 116 -0.82 -4.79 -29.08
N ASP A 117 -1.90 -5.14 -28.38
CA ASP A 117 -2.49 -6.49 -28.42
C ASP A 117 -2.75 -6.86 -29.88
N PRO A 118 -1.94 -7.75 -30.50
CA PRO A 118 -1.97 -7.96 -31.93
C PRO A 118 -3.15 -8.86 -32.33
N PHE A 119 -3.89 -9.39 -31.36
CA PHE A 119 -5.01 -10.31 -31.53
C PHE A 119 -6.34 -9.74 -31.04
N MET A 120 -6.35 -8.52 -30.45
CA MET A 120 -7.53 -7.89 -29.84
C MET A 120 -8.22 -8.82 -28.82
N TYR A 121 -7.42 -9.55 -28.03
CA TYR A 121 -7.84 -10.59 -27.11
C TYR A 121 -8.17 -10.09 -25.69
N PHE A 122 -8.01 -8.79 -25.38
CA PHE A 122 -8.43 -8.25 -24.10
C PHE A 122 -9.93 -8.52 -23.82
N PRO A 123 -10.30 -8.96 -22.60
CA PRO A 123 -11.69 -9.32 -22.26
C PRO A 123 -12.62 -8.11 -22.09
N ILE A 124 -12.10 -6.89 -22.29
CA ILE A 124 -12.82 -5.62 -22.29
C ILE A 124 -12.32 -4.74 -23.44
N LYS A 125 -13.05 -3.67 -23.75
CA LYS A 125 -12.68 -2.72 -24.81
C LYS A 125 -11.26 -2.16 -24.59
N ALA A 126 -10.36 -2.40 -25.54
CA ALA A 126 -8.97 -1.93 -25.54
C ALA A 126 -8.86 -0.40 -25.76
N THR A 127 -9.21 0.38 -24.75
CA THR A 127 -8.98 1.84 -24.72
C THR A 127 -7.50 2.16 -24.52
N ASP A 128 -7.11 3.41 -24.78
CA ASP A 128 -5.76 3.91 -24.45
C ASP A 128 -5.41 3.67 -22.99
N CYS A 129 -6.33 4.00 -22.08
CA CYS A 129 -6.17 3.75 -20.65
C CYS A 129 -5.90 2.27 -20.34
N VAL A 130 -6.61 1.32 -20.97
CA VAL A 130 -6.38 -0.12 -20.77
C VAL A 130 -4.97 -0.51 -21.24
N ARG A 131 -4.52 0.01 -22.40
CA ARG A 131 -3.17 -0.27 -22.95
C ARG A 131 -2.07 0.30 -22.07
N ASP A 132 -2.13 1.58 -21.72
CA ASP A 132 -1.16 2.25 -20.84
C ASP A 132 -1.07 1.56 -19.46
N THR A 133 -2.22 1.12 -18.95
CA THR A 133 -2.34 0.45 -17.64
C THR A 133 -1.82 -0.99 -17.68
N MET A 134 -1.99 -1.70 -18.81
CA MET A 134 -1.38 -3.02 -19.02
C MET A 134 0.15 -2.94 -19.11
N ASP A 135 0.68 -1.93 -19.82
CA ASP A 135 2.11 -1.65 -19.86
C ASP A 135 2.68 -1.37 -18.46
N TYR A 136 1.96 -0.60 -17.64
CA TYR A 136 2.32 -0.34 -16.26
C TYR A 136 2.33 -1.62 -15.39
N PHE A 137 1.28 -2.45 -15.48
CA PHE A 137 1.21 -3.72 -14.77
C PHE A 137 2.36 -4.66 -15.13
N ILE A 138 2.63 -4.84 -16.43
CA ILE A 138 3.73 -5.67 -16.91
C ILE A 138 5.07 -5.13 -16.40
N THR A 139 5.30 -3.83 -16.49
CA THR A 139 6.57 -3.24 -16.05
C THR A 139 6.80 -3.44 -14.55
N ILE A 140 5.78 -3.25 -13.70
CA ILE A 140 5.90 -3.48 -12.25
C ILE A 140 6.10 -4.95 -11.91
N CYS A 141 5.30 -5.86 -12.49
CA CYS A 141 5.40 -7.28 -12.19
C CYS A 141 6.56 -7.99 -12.90
N SER A 142 7.28 -7.31 -13.81
CA SER A 142 8.53 -7.82 -14.41
C SER A 142 9.76 -7.74 -13.49
N GLY A 143 9.61 -7.12 -12.31
CA GLY A 143 10.66 -7.04 -11.30
C GLY A 143 11.05 -8.41 -10.73
N PHE A 144 12.30 -8.80 -11.03
CA PHE A 144 13.19 -9.85 -10.49
C PHE A 144 12.66 -11.25 -10.10
N PRO A 145 13.33 -12.34 -10.53
CA PRO A 145 12.83 -13.71 -10.40
C PRO A 145 13.35 -14.46 -9.16
N GLU A 146 12.99 -14.03 -7.96
CA GLU A 146 13.31 -14.78 -6.72
C GLU A 146 12.18 -14.68 -5.67
N ASP A 147 11.94 -15.77 -4.94
CA ASP A 147 10.99 -15.91 -3.82
C ASP A 147 9.49 -15.64 -4.07
N SER A 148 8.93 -16.32 -5.09
CA SER A 148 7.48 -16.47 -5.27
C SER A 148 6.89 -17.58 -4.39
N SER A 149 5.71 -17.34 -3.79
CA SER A 149 4.95 -18.36 -3.04
C SER A 149 4.36 -19.49 -3.91
N VAL A 150 4.44 -19.34 -5.24
CA VAL A 150 4.15 -20.38 -6.22
C VAL A 150 5.45 -20.77 -6.92
N PRO A 151 5.79 -22.08 -7.05
CA PRO A 151 6.98 -22.52 -7.77
C PRO A 151 6.99 -22.08 -9.23
N GLY A 152 8.02 -21.33 -9.63
CA GLY A 152 8.25 -20.96 -11.03
C GLY A 152 9.27 -19.83 -11.20
N PRO A 153 9.97 -19.76 -12.36
CA PRO A 153 10.99 -18.74 -12.63
C PRO A 153 10.43 -17.37 -13.03
N VAL A 154 9.12 -17.14 -12.90
CA VAL A 154 8.41 -15.94 -13.37
C VAL A 154 7.36 -15.53 -12.34
N ASN A 155 7.35 -14.24 -11.99
CA ASN A 155 6.44 -13.59 -11.05
C ASN A 155 4.98 -14.09 -11.20
N PRO A 156 4.31 -14.56 -10.12
CA PRO A 156 2.98 -15.18 -10.20
C PRO A 156 1.89 -14.22 -10.71
N HIS A 157 2.10 -12.90 -10.59
CA HIS A 157 1.20 -11.92 -11.19
C HIS A 157 1.25 -11.94 -12.73
N LEU A 158 2.40 -12.25 -13.32
CA LEU A 158 2.56 -12.41 -14.77
C LEU A 158 2.28 -13.84 -15.25
N SER A 159 2.75 -14.86 -14.53
CA SER A 159 2.67 -16.26 -14.96
C SER A 159 1.32 -16.92 -14.68
N LEU A 160 0.57 -16.46 -13.68
CA LEU A 160 -0.74 -17.00 -13.32
C LEU A 160 -1.87 -15.96 -13.41
N LEU A 161 -1.75 -14.84 -12.70
CA LEU A 161 -2.87 -13.90 -12.53
C LEU A 161 -3.28 -13.25 -13.85
N LEU A 162 -2.33 -12.76 -14.64
CA LEU A 162 -2.62 -12.12 -15.92
C LEU A 162 -3.26 -13.08 -16.96
N PRO A 163 -2.70 -14.28 -17.25
CA PRO A 163 -3.35 -15.27 -18.11
C PRO A 163 -4.75 -15.70 -17.66
N TYR A 164 -5.01 -15.65 -16.34
CA TYR A 164 -6.34 -15.92 -15.79
C TYR A 164 -7.27 -14.70 -15.96
N ALA A 165 -6.83 -13.50 -15.60
CA ALA A 165 -7.59 -12.26 -15.76
C ALA A 165 -8.02 -12.02 -17.21
N LEU A 166 -7.17 -12.33 -18.20
CA LEU A 166 -7.52 -12.24 -19.62
C LEU A 166 -8.73 -13.10 -20.05
N LYS A 167 -9.15 -14.08 -19.23
CA LYS A 167 -10.34 -14.92 -19.47
C LYS A 167 -11.57 -14.48 -18.66
N HIS A 168 -11.40 -13.55 -17.71
CA HIS A 168 -12.39 -13.18 -16.71
C HIS A 168 -12.60 -11.66 -16.69
N PRO A 169 -13.58 -11.11 -17.44
CA PRO A 169 -13.74 -9.66 -17.62
C PRO A 169 -13.79 -8.87 -16.31
N ILE A 170 -14.52 -9.32 -15.30
CA ILE A 170 -14.67 -8.61 -14.02
C ILE A 170 -13.35 -8.52 -13.22
N LEU A 171 -12.50 -9.55 -13.35
CA LEU A 171 -11.18 -9.57 -12.72
C LEU A 171 -10.24 -8.63 -13.46
N PHE A 172 -10.27 -8.65 -14.79
CA PHE A 172 -9.49 -7.73 -15.62
C PHE A 172 -9.87 -6.26 -15.37
N GLU A 173 -11.17 -5.94 -15.30
CA GLU A 173 -11.68 -4.61 -14.88
C GLU A 173 -11.08 -4.16 -13.55
N SER A 174 -11.06 -5.04 -12.55
CA SER A 174 -10.50 -4.72 -11.22
C SER A 174 -8.98 -4.52 -11.26
N MET A 175 -8.26 -5.29 -12.09
CA MET A 175 -6.82 -5.16 -12.27
C MET A 175 -6.45 -3.84 -12.97
N ILE A 176 -7.21 -3.44 -13.98
CA ILE A 176 -7.07 -2.12 -14.62
C ILE A 176 -7.39 -1.00 -13.61
N ALA A 177 -8.44 -1.12 -12.80
CA ALA A 177 -8.77 -0.11 -11.78
C ALA A 177 -7.64 0.06 -10.73
N VAL A 178 -7.05 -1.03 -10.22
CA VAL A 178 -5.89 -1.01 -9.30
C VAL A 178 -4.69 -0.31 -9.94
N CYS A 179 -4.36 -0.66 -11.18
CA CYS A 179 -3.17 -0.14 -11.85
C CYS A 179 -3.37 1.33 -12.29
N ARG A 180 -4.58 1.71 -12.71
CA ARG A 180 -4.93 3.11 -13.01
C ARG A 180 -4.85 3.99 -11.76
N ALA A 181 -5.37 3.51 -10.62
CA ALA A 181 -5.22 4.21 -9.34
C ALA A 181 -3.75 4.35 -8.93
N SER A 182 -2.96 3.29 -9.07
CA SER A 182 -1.51 3.29 -8.81
C SER A 182 -0.76 4.35 -9.63
N VAL A 183 -1.07 4.46 -10.94
CA VAL A 183 -0.53 5.52 -11.82
C VAL A 183 -0.94 6.91 -11.34
N LEU A 184 -2.24 7.14 -11.12
CA LEU A 184 -2.76 8.45 -10.71
C LEU A 184 -2.17 8.91 -9.37
N LEU A 185 -2.11 8.00 -8.38
CA LEU A 185 -1.48 8.26 -7.09
C LEU A 185 0.00 8.64 -7.27
N SER A 186 0.78 7.89 -8.06
CA SER A 186 2.20 8.22 -8.28
C SER A 186 2.43 9.60 -8.90
N LEU A 187 1.44 10.13 -9.63
CA LEU A 187 1.43 11.46 -10.27
C LEU A 187 0.76 12.56 -9.41
N ASP A 188 0.42 12.27 -8.16
CA ASP A 188 -0.35 13.13 -7.23
C ASP A 188 -1.75 13.53 -7.71
N ARG A 189 -2.36 12.74 -8.60
CA ARG A 189 -3.68 13.04 -9.15
C ARG A 189 -4.78 12.31 -8.36
N PRO A 190 -5.88 13.00 -8.00
CA PRO A 190 -7.00 12.39 -7.28
C PRO A 190 -7.69 11.33 -8.15
N ALA A 191 -7.61 10.06 -7.74
CA ALA A 191 -8.17 8.95 -8.51
C ALA A 191 -9.68 9.10 -8.78
N LEU A 192 -10.43 9.67 -7.83
CA LEU A 192 -11.87 9.89 -7.92
C LEU A 192 -12.30 10.99 -8.91
N GLU A 193 -11.36 11.67 -9.57
CA GLU A 193 -11.65 12.61 -10.67
C GLU A 193 -11.36 11.99 -12.06
N ASP A 194 -10.77 10.80 -12.11
CA ASP A 194 -10.44 10.11 -13.37
C ASP A 194 -11.61 9.22 -13.85
N ALA A 195 -12.22 9.61 -14.97
CA ALA A 195 -13.39 8.92 -15.50
C ALA A 195 -13.14 7.43 -15.82
N ALA A 196 -11.95 7.09 -16.33
CA ALA A 196 -11.60 5.70 -16.65
C ALA A 196 -11.46 4.86 -15.38
N PHE A 197 -10.78 5.38 -14.35
CA PHE A 197 -10.74 4.76 -13.03
C PHE A 197 -12.14 4.48 -12.46
N ILE A 198 -13.01 5.48 -12.45
CA ILE A 198 -14.39 5.36 -11.92
C ILE A 198 -15.16 4.28 -12.69
N GLN A 199 -15.03 4.25 -14.03
CA GLN A 199 -15.67 3.27 -14.89
C GLN A 199 -15.19 1.84 -14.58
N HIS A 200 -13.87 1.59 -14.61
CA HIS A 200 -13.30 0.26 -14.38
C HIS A 200 -13.60 -0.25 -12.96
N ARG A 201 -13.51 0.62 -11.94
CA ARG A 201 -13.91 0.29 -10.55
C ARG A 201 -15.41 -0.02 -10.46
N GLY A 202 -16.25 0.77 -11.11
CA GLY A 202 -17.70 0.58 -11.16
C GLY A 202 -18.10 -0.75 -11.79
N ASN A 203 -17.51 -1.08 -12.94
CA ASN A 203 -17.72 -2.34 -13.66
C ASN A 203 -17.32 -3.55 -12.81
N ALA A 204 -16.15 -3.52 -12.18
CA ALA A 204 -15.68 -4.58 -11.29
C ALA A 204 -16.63 -4.80 -10.08
N ILE A 205 -17.08 -3.71 -9.44
CA ILE A 205 -18.02 -3.79 -8.31
C ILE A 205 -19.40 -4.30 -8.76
N ALA A 206 -19.92 -3.86 -9.91
CA ALA A 206 -21.19 -4.34 -10.45
C ALA A 206 -21.15 -5.82 -10.84
N GLY A 207 -20.05 -6.26 -11.46
CA GLY A 207 -19.79 -7.66 -11.81
C GLY A 207 -19.67 -8.56 -10.57
N LEU A 208 -18.89 -8.15 -9.58
CA LEU A 208 -18.76 -8.88 -8.32
C LEU A 208 -20.09 -8.95 -7.56
N ASN A 209 -20.85 -7.85 -7.48
CA ASN A 209 -22.19 -7.85 -6.87
C ASN A 209 -23.16 -8.80 -7.59
N THR A 210 -23.03 -8.95 -8.91
CA THR A 210 -23.80 -9.92 -9.68
C THR A 210 -23.41 -11.34 -9.28
N LYS A 211 -22.11 -11.66 -9.22
CA LYS A 211 -21.61 -12.96 -8.74
C LYS A 211 -21.97 -13.27 -7.28
N ILE A 212 -22.06 -12.26 -6.42
CA ILE A 212 -22.49 -12.43 -5.01
C ILE A 212 -23.99 -12.74 -4.91
N ARG A 213 -24.82 -12.25 -5.85
CA ARG A 213 -26.26 -12.53 -5.91
C ARG A 213 -26.59 -13.87 -6.59
N THR A 214 -25.70 -14.39 -7.43
CA THR A 214 -25.80 -15.74 -8.00
C THR A 214 -25.00 -16.74 -7.16
N ASN A 215 -25.12 -18.04 -7.46
CA ASN A 215 -24.32 -19.09 -6.80
C ASN A 215 -22.83 -19.11 -7.25
N GLN A 216 -22.29 -17.98 -7.73
CA GLN A 216 -20.93 -17.82 -8.24
C GLN A 216 -20.01 -17.02 -7.29
N CYS A 217 -20.50 -16.74 -6.08
CA CYS A 217 -19.77 -15.95 -5.08
C CYS A 217 -18.48 -16.61 -4.56
N THR A 218 -18.29 -17.90 -4.84
CA THR A 218 -17.13 -18.72 -4.44
C THR A 218 -16.17 -19.03 -5.59
N ASP A 219 -16.45 -18.54 -6.80
CA ASP A 219 -15.60 -18.74 -7.98
C ASP A 219 -14.21 -18.09 -7.78
N ASP A 220 -13.17 -18.63 -8.40
CA ASP A 220 -11.80 -18.11 -8.27
C ASP A 220 -11.69 -16.66 -8.77
N ASP A 221 -12.34 -16.30 -9.88
CA ASP A 221 -12.38 -14.92 -10.37
C ASP A 221 -13.19 -13.98 -9.46
N ALA A 222 -14.22 -14.45 -8.76
CA ALA A 222 -14.95 -13.65 -7.76
C ALA A 222 -14.07 -13.34 -6.56
N LEU A 223 -13.36 -14.34 -6.02
CA LEU A 223 -12.42 -14.21 -4.92
C LEU A 223 -11.24 -13.30 -5.28
N LEU A 224 -10.68 -13.45 -6.48
CA LEU A 224 -9.60 -12.60 -6.99
C LEU A 224 -10.09 -11.17 -7.25
N THR A 225 -11.29 -10.97 -7.79
CA THR A 225 -11.88 -9.62 -8.00
C THR A 225 -12.09 -8.92 -6.65
N ALA A 226 -12.62 -9.61 -5.65
CA ALA A 226 -12.73 -9.09 -4.29
C ALA A 226 -11.36 -8.75 -3.67
N THR A 227 -10.34 -9.56 -3.94
CA THR A 227 -8.95 -9.30 -3.53
C THR A 227 -8.38 -8.05 -4.22
N MET A 228 -8.60 -7.87 -5.52
CA MET A 228 -8.15 -6.67 -6.26
C MET A 228 -8.88 -5.41 -5.82
N LEU A 229 -10.18 -5.48 -5.52
CA LEU A 229 -10.90 -4.35 -4.94
C LEU A 229 -10.38 -4.00 -3.53
N MET A 230 -10.03 -5.00 -2.71
CA MET A 230 -9.35 -4.77 -1.43
C MET A 230 -7.97 -4.09 -1.62
N THR A 231 -7.16 -4.53 -2.61
CA THR A 231 -5.91 -3.86 -3.02
C THR A 231 -6.16 -2.39 -3.31
N LEU A 232 -7.21 -2.09 -4.09
CA LEU A 232 -7.55 -0.74 -4.52
C LEU A 232 -7.95 0.15 -3.34
N GLU A 233 -8.87 -0.30 -2.49
CA GLU A 233 -9.29 0.48 -1.32
C GLU A 233 -8.13 0.71 -0.34
N TYR A 234 -7.15 -0.21 -0.27
CA TYR A 234 -5.90 0.02 0.45
C TYR A 234 -5.06 1.15 -0.13
N LEU A 235 -4.83 1.15 -1.44
CA LEU A 235 -4.08 2.21 -2.14
C LEU A 235 -4.75 3.58 -2.02
N MET A 236 -6.08 3.60 -1.98
CA MET A 236 -6.88 4.82 -1.76
C MET A 236 -6.96 5.27 -0.30
N GLY A 237 -6.39 4.52 0.65
CA GLY A 237 -6.47 4.82 2.09
C GLY A 237 -7.84 4.59 2.73
N ASN A 238 -8.75 3.87 2.07
CA ASN A 238 -10.11 3.63 2.55
C ASN A 238 -10.17 2.41 3.48
N HIS A 239 -9.66 2.56 4.70
CA HIS A 239 -9.55 1.47 5.69
C HIS A 239 -10.90 0.82 6.06
N SER A 240 -12.02 1.57 5.95
CA SER A 240 -13.34 1.01 6.21
C SER A 240 -13.79 0.06 5.10
N ALA A 241 -13.58 0.41 3.82
CA ALA A 241 -13.90 -0.49 2.72
C ALA A 241 -12.95 -1.69 2.67
N VAL A 242 -11.68 -1.50 3.00
CA VAL A 242 -10.72 -2.59 3.23
C VAL A 242 -11.28 -3.61 4.24
N GLN A 243 -11.75 -3.16 5.41
CA GLN A 243 -12.31 -4.06 6.41
C GLN A 243 -13.55 -4.81 5.87
N MET A 244 -14.46 -4.11 5.20
CA MET A 244 -15.63 -4.75 4.56
C MET A 244 -15.24 -5.80 3.52
N HIS A 245 -14.18 -5.55 2.72
CA HIS A 245 -13.66 -6.53 1.77
C HIS A 245 -13.00 -7.73 2.47
N CYS A 246 -12.22 -7.53 3.54
CA CYS A 246 -11.68 -8.62 4.36
C CYS A 246 -12.80 -9.54 4.87
N GLU A 247 -13.80 -8.97 5.55
CA GLU A 247 -14.93 -9.71 6.12
C GLU A 247 -15.80 -10.40 5.05
N GLY A 248 -15.95 -9.76 3.87
CA GLY A 248 -16.65 -10.34 2.73
C GLY A 248 -15.89 -11.53 2.14
N LEU A 249 -14.58 -11.40 1.95
CA LEU A 249 -13.71 -12.43 1.41
C LEU A 249 -13.59 -13.64 2.34
N GLU A 250 -13.55 -13.42 3.66
CA GLU A 250 -13.65 -14.49 4.65
C GLU A 250 -14.95 -15.28 4.52
N LYS A 251 -16.10 -14.60 4.37
CA LYS A 251 -17.40 -15.25 4.18
C LYS A 251 -17.45 -16.03 2.85
N MET A 252 -16.88 -15.49 1.76
CA MET A 252 -16.78 -16.19 0.48
C MET A 252 -15.92 -17.47 0.60
N LEU A 253 -14.78 -17.41 1.30
CA LEU A 253 -13.93 -18.58 1.58
C LEU A 253 -14.64 -19.62 2.48
N GLN A 254 -15.37 -19.17 3.50
CA GLN A 254 -16.15 -20.05 4.38
C GLN A 254 -17.29 -20.77 3.62
N LEU A 255 -18.00 -20.04 2.75
CA LEU A 255 -19.08 -20.60 1.91
C LEU A 255 -18.56 -21.60 0.88
N ARG A 256 -17.33 -21.42 0.38
CA ARG A 256 -16.67 -22.39 -0.51
C ARG A 256 -16.33 -23.71 0.19
N GLY A 257 -16.08 -23.65 1.49
CA GLY A 257 -15.65 -24.79 2.30
C GLY A 257 -14.15 -25.13 2.16
N PRO A 258 -13.63 -26.03 3.02
CA PRO A 258 -12.21 -26.39 3.05
C PRO A 258 -11.75 -27.25 1.86
N LEU A 259 -12.69 -27.72 1.04
CA LEU A 259 -12.45 -28.60 -0.10
C LEU A 259 -13.36 -28.12 -1.24
N GLY A 260 -12.81 -27.97 -2.45
CA GLY A 260 -13.65 -27.82 -3.65
C GLY A 260 -14.44 -29.10 -3.95
N GLN A 261 -15.24 -29.10 -5.02
CA GLN A 261 -16.01 -30.29 -5.46
C GLN A 261 -15.14 -31.56 -5.64
N GLU A 262 -13.83 -31.41 -5.81
CA GLU A 262 -12.86 -32.49 -6.02
C GLU A 262 -12.05 -32.90 -4.76
N GLY A 263 -12.41 -32.42 -3.56
CA GLY A 263 -11.70 -32.84 -2.34
C GLY A 263 -10.29 -32.26 -2.18
N LYS A 264 -9.96 -31.19 -2.91
CA LYS A 264 -8.71 -30.42 -2.77
C LYS A 264 -8.98 -28.92 -2.76
N GLU A 265 -8.11 -28.18 -2.08
CA GLU A 265 -8.12 -26.72 -2.13
C GLU A 265 -7.42 -26.22 -3.41
N THR A 266 -8.06 -25.33 -4.16
CA THR A 266 -7.46 -24.73 -5.36
C THR A 266 -6.30 -23.82 -4.99
N ASP A 267 -5.29 -23.71 -5.87
CA ASP A 267 -4.16 -22.82 -5.61
C ASP A 267 -4.58 -21.35 -5.53
N TRP A 268 -5.68 -20.98 -6.20
CA TRP A 268 -6.34 -19.68 -6.03
C TRP A 268 -6.93 -19.48 -4.63
N ALA A 269 -7.59 -20.47 -4.03
CA ALA A 269 -8.08 -20.37 -2.65
C ALA A 269 -6.91 -20.21 -1.65
N LYS A 270 -5.80 -20.91 -1.86
CA LYS A 270 -4.55 -20.75 -1.07
C LYS A 270 -3.97 -19.35 -1.24
N PHE A 271 -3.83 -18.89 -2.49
CA PHE A 271 -3.32 -17.55 -2.83
C PHE A 271 -4.16 -16.45 -2.19
N VAL A 272 -5.50 -16.57 -2.28
CA VAL A 272 -6.45 -15.62 -1.69
C VAL A 272 -6.39 -15.65 -0.15
N ARG A 273 -6.32 -16.83 0.49
CA ARG A 273 -6.16 -16.91 1.96
C ARG A 273 -4.82 -16.31 2.41
N HIS A 274 -3.73 -16.59 1.70
CA HIS A 274 -2.42 -16.01 2.01
C HIS A 274 -2.42 -14.49 1.82
N GLY A 275 -3.02 -14.00 0.72
CA GLY A 275 -3.22 -12.59 0.45
C GLY A 275 -4.05 -11.90 1.53
N LEU A 276 -5.16 -12.51 1.98
CA LEU A 276 -5.99 -12.00 3.09
C LEU A 276 -5.19 -11.88 4.40
N THR A 277 -4.39 -12.89 4.77
CA THR A 277 -3.50 -12.81 5.94
C THR A 277 -2.48 -11.68 5.79
N GLY A 278 -1.87 -11.55 4.61
CA GLY A 278 -0.96 -10.45 4.29
C GLY A 278 -1.64 -9.08 4.37
N TYR A 279 -2.88 -8.96 3.89
CA TYR A 279 -3.67 -7.74 3.98
C TYR A 279 -4.09 -7.40 5.40
N LYS A 280 -4.41 -8.36 6.25
CA LYS A 280 -4.66 -8.11 7.68
C LYS A 280 -3.38 -7.63 8.40
N ALA A 281 -2.23 -8.22 8.10
CA ALA A 281 -0.93 -7.77 8.61
C ALA A 281 -0.52 -6.37 8.08
N LEU A 282 -0.86 -6.04 6.83
CA LEU A 282 -0.68 -4.70 6.28
C LEU A 282 -1.61 -3.68 6.95
N GLY A 283 -2.84 -4.07 7.28
CA GLY A 283 -3.79 -3.24 8.03
C GLY A 283 -3.28 -2.91 9.43
N SER A 284 -2.62 -3.87 10.09
CA SER A 284 -1.91 -3.64 11.34
C SER A 284 -0.84 -2.57 11.20
N PHE A 285 0.03 -2.69 10.20
CA PHE A 285 1.02 -1.68 9.87
C PHE A 285 0.37 -0.31 9.65
N VAL A 286 -0.55 -0.16 8.69
CA VAL A 286 -1.14 1.14 8.32
C VAL A 286 -1.87 1.83 9.49
N THR A 287 -2.61 1.06 10.30
CA THR A 287 -3.40 1.60 11.42
C THR A 287 -2.65 1.70 12.75
N GLY A 288 -1.46 1.12 12.86
CA GLY A 288 -0.70 1.01 14.12
C GLY A 288 -1.41 0.18 15.19
N ARG A 289 -2.28 -0.77 14.81
CA ARG A 289 -3.00 -1.67 15.73
C ARG A 289 -2.53 -3.12 15.53
N PRO A 290 -2.60 -4.01 16.54
CA PRO A 290 -2.31 -5.44 16.32
C PRO A 290 -3.30 -6.05 15.28
N PRO A 291 -2.84 -6.99 14.43
CA PRO A 291 -3.68 -7.61 13.41
C PRO A 291 -4.66 -8.62 14.03
N ASP A 292 -5.91 -8.63 13.55
CA ASP A 292 -6.93 -9.60 13.96
C ASP A 292 -6.79 -10.92 13.17
N ILE A 293 -5.78 -11.71 13.54
CA ILE A 293 -5.48 -13.03 12.98
C ILE A 293 -5.06 -14.02 14.09
N PRO A 294 -5.18 -15.35 13.85
CA PRO A 294 -4.79 -16.37 14.84
C PRO A 294 -3.30 -16.30 15.24
N PRO A 295 -2.93 -16.62 16.51
CA PRO A 295 -1.55 -16.56 17.01
C PRO A 295 -0.52 -17.32 16.17
N GLU A 296 -0.90 -18.49 15.67
CA GLU A 296 -0.11 -19.36 14.80
C GLU A 296 0.10 -18.81 13.36
N SER A 297 -0.47 -17.66 13.04
CA SER A 297 -0.35 -17.05 11.70
C SER A 297 0.97 -16.30 11.53
N ILE A 298 1.57 -16.44 10.34
CA ILE A 298 2.87 -15.86 9.94
C ILE A 298 2.94 -14.31 10.10
N GLY A 299 1.79 -13.63 10.20
CA GLY A 299 1.70 -12.18 10.44
C GLY A 299 1.16 -11.77 11.81
N TYR A 300 1.17 -12.66 12.83
CA TYR A 300 0.65 -12.33 14.15
C TYR A 300 1.70 -11.54 14.94
N LEU A 301 1.33 -10.35 15.38
CA LEU A 301 2.27 -9.36 15.94
C LEU A 301 1.90 -8.89 17.35
N LYS A 302 0.84 -9.44 17.96
CA LYS A 302 0.31 -8.94 19.24
C LYS A 302 1.32 -9.05 20.37
N GLU A 303 2.04 -10.18 20.44
CA GLU A 303 3.11 -10.40 21.41
C GLU A 303 4.21 -9.33 21.30
N THR A 304 4.63 -8.96 20.08
CA THR A 304 5.62 -7.89 19.86
C THR A 304 5.14 -6.53 20.39
N PHE A 305 3.84 -6.20 20.23
CA PHE A 305 3.29 -4.95 20.79
C PHE A 305 3.25 -4.96 22.33
N GLU A 306 3.00 -6.12 22.94
CA GLU A 306 2.97 -6.32 24.39
C GLU A 306 4.39 -6.28 24.99
N GLU A 307 5.36 -6.97 24.38
CA GLU A 307 6.79 -6.98 24.74
C GLU A 307 7.38 -5.57 24.71
N LEU A 308 7.12 -4.82 23.63
CA LEU A 308 7.57 -3.43 23.47
C LEU A 308 6.74 -2.43 24.32
N SER A 309 5.73 -2.91 25.06
CA SER A 309 4.82 -2.08 25.87
C SER A 309 4.18 -0.91 25.10
N LEU A 310 3.87 -1.12 23.82
CA LEU A 310 3.22 -0.14 22.94
C LEU A 310 1.70 0.01 23.21
N ASP A 311 1.13 -0.90 23.99
CA ASP A 311 -0.24 -0.81 24.53
C ASP A 311 -0.36 0.15 25.73
N LYS A 312 0.76 0.66 26.24
CA LYS A 312 0.81 1.64 27.33
C LYS A 312 1.19 3.03 26.77
N PRO A 313 0.86 4.13 27.48
CA PRO A 313 1.38 5.46 27.15
C PRO A 313 2.91 5.46 27.09
N LEU A 314 3.48 6.31 26.24
CA LEU A 314 4.94 6.46 26.12
C LEU A 314 5.53 6.96 27.45
N ALA A 315 6.46 6.20 28.01
CA ALA A 315 7.15 6.52 29.25
C ALA A 315 8.50 7.16 28.92
N TYR A 316 8.80 8.30 29.52
CA TYR A 316 10.07 9.01 29.32
C TYR A 316 10.90 8.85 30.61
N PRO A 317 12.06 8.15 30.55
CA PRO A 317 12.87 7.90 31.73
C PRO A 317 13.69 9.14 32.09
N GLU A 318 13.92 9.33 33.39
CA GLU A 318 14.83 10.36 33.92
C GLU A 318 16.06 9.70 34.57
N PRO A 319 17.22 10.36 34.63
CA PRO A 319 18.40 9.81 35.31
C PRO A 319 18.18 9.65 36.83
N PRO A 320 18.72 8.59 37.46
CA PRO A 320 19.51 7.51 36.87
C PRO A 320 18.64 6.53 36.07
N PHE A 321 19.14 6.14 34.89
CA PHE A 321 18.47 5.17 34.04
C PHE A 321 18.47 3.76 34.66
N ASP A 322 17.46 2.98 34.31
CA ASP A 322 17.34 1.57 34.71
C ASP A 322 18.52 0.72 34.15
N PRO A 323 19.04 -0.29 34.88
CA PRO A 323 20.13 -1.14 34.41
C PRO A 323 19.87 -1.87 33.08
N ASP A 324 18.64 -2.31 32.83
CA ASP A 324 18.28 -2.98 31.57
C ASP A 324 18.30 -1.99 30.41
N LEU A 325 17.83 -0.76 30.66
CA LEU A 325 17.90 0.34 29.69
C LEU A 325 19.37 0.71 29.37
N CYS A 326 20.22 0.79 30.39
CA CYS A 326 21.66 1.02 30.23
C CYS A 326 22.31 -0.08 29.38
N THR A 327 21.89 -1.34 29.58
CA THR A 327 22.39 -2.49 28.79
C THR A 327 22.02 -2.34 27.32
N ILE A 328 20.81 -1.89 26.99
CA ILE A 328 20.41 -1.62 25.60
C ILE A 328 21.20 -0.44 25.02
N LEU A 329 21.28 0.68 25.73
CA LEU A 329 21.99 1.89 25.30
C LEU A 329 23.48 1.62 25.01
N SER A 330 24.12 0.70 25.74
CA SER A 330 25.51 0.28 25.52
C SER A 330 25.76 -0.48 24.21
N ARG A 331 24.70 -1.02 23.60
CA ARG A 331 24.74 -1.80 22.34
C ARG A 331 24.30 -1.00 21.11
N LEU A 332 23.76 0.21 21.30
CA LEU A 332 23.35 1.07 20.19
C LEU A 332 24.56 1.74 19.53
N PRO A 333 24.47 2.08 18.23
CA PRO A 333 25.41 3.00 17.58
C PRO A 333 25.60 4.29 18.41
N PRO A 334 26.80 4.87 18.45
CA PRO A 334 27.14 5.93 19.42
C PRO A 334 26.25 7.17 19.27
N GLY A 335 25.89 7.56 18.05
CA GLY A 335 24.98 8.68 17.79
C GLY A 335 23.55 8.44 18.29
N LEU A 336 23.06 7.19 18.25
CA LEU A 336 21.77 6.83 18.85
C LEU A 336 21.85 6.79 20.37
N SER A 337 22.96 6.29 20.95
CA SER A 337 23.18 6.30 22.39
C SER A 337 23.24 7.74 22.93
N ASP A 338 24.03 8.61 22.29
CA ASP A 338 24.11 10.05 22.58
C ASP A 338 22.74 10.74 22.53
N VAL A 339 21.94 10.46 21.49
CA VAL A 339 20.57 11.00 21.36
C VAL A 339 19.69 10.55 22.52
N CYS A 340 19.70 9.28 22.89
CA CYS A 340 18.90 8.75 24.00
C CYS A 340 19.35 9.29 25.38
N LEU A 341 20.63 9.62 25.54
CA LEU A 341 21.17 10.17 26.80
C LEU A 341 20.95 11.68 26.96
N LYS A 342 20.85 12.44 25.85
CA LYS A 342 20.77 13.91 25.85
C LYS A 342 19.41 14.47 25.42
N CYS A 343 18.59 13.68 24.74
CA CYS A 343 17.29 14.09 24.22
C CYS A 343 16.17 13.34 24.95
N ARG A 344 14.95 13.89 24.93
CA ARG A 344 13.78 13.26 25.57
C ARG A 344 13.24 12.12 24.71
N ILE A 345 13.81 10.92 24.86
CA ILE A 345 13.41 9.70 24.15
C ILE A 345 12.64 8.77 25.10
N SER A 346 11.56 8.15 24.64
CA SER A 346 10.77 7.20 25.43
C SER A 346 11.46 5.85 25.60
N VAL A 347 11.14 5.14 26.68
CA VAL A 347 11.56 3.75 26.91
C VAL A 347 11.18 2.88 25.72
N GLN A 348 9.95 3.02 25.21
CA GLN A 348 9.48 2.28 24.03
C GLN A 348 10.33 2.55 22.78
N MET A 349 10.75 3.79 22.54
CA MET A 349 11.68 4.09 21.43
C MET A 349 13.06 3.47 21.65
N ILE A 350 13.60 3.48 22.88
CA ILE A 350 14.89 2.83 23.17
C ILE A 350 14.82 1.30 22.98
N MET A 351 13.73 0.65 23.42
CA MET A 351 13.46 -0.76 23.14
C MET A 351 13.38 -1.04 21.63
N MET A 352 12.68 -0.17 20.87
CA MET A 352 12.60 -0.26 19.41
C MET A 352 13.97 -0.13 18.74
N LEU A 353 14.82 0.80 19.20
CA LEU A 353 16.20 0.93 18.70
C LEU A 353 17.01 -0.34 18.98
N GLY A 354 16.87 -0.95 20.16
CA GLY A 354 17.50 -2.23 20.49
C GLY A 354 17.04 -3.37 19.56
N ALA A 355 15.74 -3.45 19.27
CA ALA A 355 15.18 -4.46 18.38
C ALA A 355 15.62 -4.26 16.91
N VAL A 356 15.68 -3.01 16.43
CA VAL A 356 16.22 -2.67 15.09
C VAL A 356 17.72 -2.95 15.01
N ALA A 357 18.49 -2.72 16.08
CA ALA A 357 19.90 -3.09 16.13
C ALA A 357 20.09 -4.61 15.95
N GLY A 358 19.30 -5.43 16.65
CA GLY A 358 19.30 -6.89 16.50
C GLY A 358 18.90 -7.36 15.09
N ALA A 359 17.87 -6.76 14.49
CA ALA A 359 17.49 -7.07 13.11
C ALA A 359 18.58 -6.64 12.09
N THR A 360 19.26 -5.53 12.35
CA THR A 360 20.37 -5.03 11.52
C THR A 360 21.55 -5.98 11.53
N THR A 361 21.94 -6.52 12.71
CA THR A 361 23.04 -7.49 12.77
C THR A 361 22.67 -8.80 12.08
N LEU A 362 21.46 -9.33 12.32
CA LEU A 362 20.99 -10.57 11.71
C LEU A 362 20.97 -10.49 10.16
N LEU A 363 20.33 -9.46 9.61
CA LEU A 363 20.21 -9.27 8.17
C LEU A 363 21.55 -8.89 7.52
N GLY A 364 22.37 -8.09 8.21
CA GLY A 364 23.72 -7.73 7.75
C GLY A 364 24.67 -8.92 7.64
N THR A 365 24.57 -9.91 8.54
CA THR A 365 25.42 -11.12 8.47
C THR A 365 25.11 -12.02 7.27
N LYS A 366 23.88 -12.03 6.76
CA LYS A 366 23.48 -12.89 5.62
C LYS A 366 23.98 -12.36 4.27
N SER A 367 23.92 -11.04 4.05
CA SER A 367 24.51 -10.37 2.86
C SER A 367 26.00 -10.71 2.66
N LEU A 368 26.76 -10.85 3.75
CA LEU A 368 28.18 -11.26 3.71
C LEU A 368 28.39 -12.75 3.38
N LEU A 369 27.40 -13.61 3.63
CA LEU A 369 27.47 -15.05 3.38
C LEU A 369 26.94 -15.42 1.98
N ASP A 370 25.98 -14.69 1.42
CA ASP A 370 25.51 -14.90 0.04
C ASP A 370 26.62 -14.65 -1.00
N GLY A 371 27.67 -13.91 -0.64
CA GLY A 371 28.90 -13.77 -1.43
C GLY A 371 29.87 -14.97 -1.36
N VAL A 372 29.63 -15.96 -0.51
CA VAL A 372 30.48 -17.15 -0.34
C VAL A 372 29.62 -18.41 -0.48
N SER A 373 29.65 -19.03 -1.65
CA SER A 373 28.87 -20.22 -1.98
C SER A 373 29.27 -21.44 -1.15
N VAL A 374 28.74 -21.56 0.07
CA VAL A 374 28.84 -22.76 0.90
C VAL A 374 27.62 -23.65 0.60
N PRO A 375 27.80 -24.83 -0.04
CA PRO A 375 26.72 -25.79 -0.12
C PRO A 375 26.55 -26.47 1.24
N LEU A 376 25.34 -26.39 1.84
CA LEU A 376 24.69 -27.38 2.74
C LEU A 376 23.68 -26.70 3.69
N SER A 377 22.43 -26.56 3.23
CA SER A 377 21.24 -26.68 4.11
C SER A 377 20.10 -27.29 3.28
N SER A 378 19.09 -27.86 3.94
CA SER A 378 17.93 -28.40 3.23
C SER A 378 17.11 -27.25 2.61
N SER A 379 16.41 -27.51 1.49
CA SER A 379 15.61 -26.48 0.83
C SER A 379 14.48 -25.94 1.72
N ASP A 380 14.00 -26.73 2.69
CA ASP A 380 12.96 -26.32 3.62
C ASP A 380 13.52 -25.39 4.70
N ASP A 381 14.68 -25.70 5.31
CA ASP A 381 15.28 -24.88 6.38
C ASP A 381 15.55 -23.43 5.92
N CYS A 382 16.01 -23.26 4.67
CA CYS A 382 16.23 -21.94 4.07
C CYS A 382 14.93 -21.13 3.92
N LEU A 383 13.86 -21.78 3.43
CA LEU A 383 12.53 -21.15 3.27
C LEU A 383 11.90 -20.77 4.63
N PHE A 384 12.13 -21.56 5.68
CA PHE A 384 11.70 -21.24 7.03
C PHE A 384 12.43 -20.02 7.61
N ASP A 385 13.74 -19.87 7.36
CA ASP A 385 14.53 -18.70 7.79
C ASP A 385 14.09 -17.41 7.08
N VAL A 386 13.98 -17.42 5.74
CA VAL A 386 13.51 -16.26 4.96
C VAL A 386 12.11 -15.80 5.42
N ARG A 387 11.19 -16.75 5.65
CA ARG A 387 9.84 -16.44 6.14
C ARG A 387 9.88 -15.78 7.52
N ARG A 388 10.69 -16.28 8.46
CA ARG A 388 10.85 -15.69 9.79
C ARG A 388 11.42 -14.27 9.72
N GLN A 389 12.39 -14.04 8.83
CA GLN A 389 12.98 -12.72 8.60
C GLN A 389 11.95 -11.71 8.07
N GLN A 390 11.12 -12.11 7.11
CA GLN A 390 10.04 -11.27 6.59
C GLN A 390 9.03 -10.89 7.69
N SER A 391 8.59 -11.86 8.50
CA SER A 391 7.71 -11.62 9.66
C SER A 391 8.33 -10.65 10.67
N MET A 392 9.61 -10.83 11.03
CA MET A 392 10.34 -9.94 11.95
C MET A 392 10.41 -8.51 11.42
N VAL A 393 10.74 -8.30 10.15
CA VAL A 393 10.80 -6.94 9.59
C VAL A 393 9.40 -6.32 9.54
N GLN A 394 8.35 -7.10 9.25
CA GLN A 394 6.97 -6.61 9.28
C GLN A 394 6.49 -6.27 10.70
N ALA A 395 6.95 -7.02 11.72
CA ALA A 395 6.72 -6.74 13.13
C ALA A 395 7.30 -5.37 13.54
N LEU A 396 8.57 -5.14 13.20
CA LEU A 396 9.27 -3.90 13.50
C LEU A 396 8.67 -2.71 12.75
N LEU A 397 8.34 -2.86 11.47
CA LEU A 397 7.66 -1.82 10.69
C LEU A 397 6.30 -1.44 11.31
N SER A 398 5.50 -2.42 11.74
CA SER A 398 4.19 -2.17 12.36
C SER A 398 4.31 -1.50 13.73
N SER A 399 5.32 -1.89 14.50
CA SER A 399 5.66 -1.31 15.79
C SER A 399 6.15 0.15 15.66
N LEU A 400 7.02 0.42 14.68
CA LEU A 400 7.45 1.77 14.33
C LEU A 400 6.27 2.62 13.82
N GLN A 401 5.41 2.09 12.96
CA GLN A 401 4.27 2.86 12.46
C GLN A 401 3.25 3.17 13.58
N ARG A 402 3.12 2.30 14.59
CA ARG A 402 2.40 2.63 15.83
C ARG A 402 3.08 3.76 16.60
N MET A 403 4.41 3.73 16.76
CA MET A 403 5.18 4.83 17.37
C MET A 403 4.98 6.17 16.63
N SER A 404 4.83 6.17 15.30
CA SER A 404 4.60 7.38 14.49
C SER A 404 3.20 8.00 14.67
N LEU A 405 2.28 7.23 15.26
CA LEU A 405 0.91 7.62 15.58
C LEU A 405 0.74 7.99 17.07
N THR A 406 1.61 7.50 17.96
CA THR A 406 1.54 7.78 19.41
C THR A 406 2.52 8.84 19.89
N SER A 407 3.69 8.99 19.26
CA SER A 407 4.66 10.00 19.67
C SER A 407 4.25 11.41 19.23
N VAL A 408 4.51 12.36 20.12
CA VAL A 408 4.36 13.80 19.89
C VAL A 408 5.71 14.53 19.95
N VAL A 409 6.81 13.81 20.15
CA VAL A 409 8.15 14.38 20.32
C VAL A 409 8.84 14.48 18.95
N PRO A 410 9.32 15.67 18.53
CA PRO A 410 9.87 15.87 17.18
C PRO A 410 11.05 14.94 16.81
N VAL A 411 11.98 14.70 17.75
CA VAL A 411 13.10 13.79 17.53
C VAL A 411 12.63 12.34 17.37
N GLU A 412 11.63 11.89 18.12
CA GLU A 412 11.05 10.55 17.97
C GLU A 412 10.28 10.39 16.65
N LEU A 413 9.52 11.40 16.22
CA LEU A 413 8.83 11.40 14.93
C LEU A 413 9.83 11.32 13.76
N SER A 414 10.95 12.04 13.87
CA SER A 414 12.06 11.99 12.92
C SER A 414 12.71 10.61 12.91
N LEU A 415 13.13 10.10 14.08
CA LEU A 415 13.71 8.77 14.24
C LEU A 415 12.78 7.68 13.69
N THR A 416 11.48 7.71 14.01
CA THR A 416 10.52 6.72 13.54
C THR A 416 10.45 6.68 12.01
N SER A 417 10.40 7.84 11.37
CA SER A 417 10.36 7.96 9.90
C SER A 417 11.65 7.48 9.26
N GLY A 418 12.80 7.80 9.87
CA GLY A 418 14.12 7.31 9.48
C GLY A 418 14.25 5.79 9.62
N LEU A 419 13.81 5.23 10.75
CA LEU A 419 13.84 3.80 11.06
C LEU A 419 12.94 3.00 10.11
N ILE A 420 11.72 3.46 9.83
CA ILE A 420 10.83 2.84 8.83
C ILE A 420 11.53 2.80 7.47
N SER A 421 12.11 3.92 7.06
CA SER A 421 12.82 4.05 5.77
C SER A 421 14.08 3.19 5.71
N TYR A 422 14.82 3.09 6.81
CA TYR A 422 16.00 2.24 6.94
C TYR A 422 15.63 0.74 6.89
N MET A 423 14.59 0.31 7.61
CA MET A 423 14.11 -1.08 7.60
C MET A 423 13.62 -1.53 6.22
N PHE A 424 13.09 -0.61 5.38
CA PHE A 424 12.81 -0.93 3.98
C PHE A 424 14.09 -1.15 3.16
N GLN A 425 15.11 -0.31 3.33
CA GLN A 425 16.39 -0.43 2.61
C GLN A 425 17.19 -1.67 3.04
N LEU A 426 17.04 -2.10 4.29
CA LEU A 426 17.63 -3.33 4.84
C LEU A 426 17.07 -4.62 4.17
N ARG A 427 15.95 -4.54 3.43
CA ARG A 427 15.46 -5.61 2.55
C ARG A 427 16.19 -5.58 1.20
N SER A 428 17.51 -5.71 1.22
CA SER A 428 18.39 -5.80 0.04
C SER A 428 18.19 -4.68 -1.00
N LEU A 429 17.89 -3.45 -0.56
CA LEU A 429 17.57 -2.31 -1.42
C LEU A 429 16.47 -2.59 -2.48
N THR A 430 15.54 -3.48 -2.18
CA THR A 430 14.44 -3.85 -3.11
C THR A 430 13.54 -2.65 -3.46
N PRO A 431 12.97 -2.61 -4.69
CA PRO A 431 12.09 -1.52 -5.11
C PRO A 431 10.88 -1.36 -4.20
N LEU A 432 10.59 -0.11 -3.80
CA LEU A 432 9.54 0.16 -2.83
C LEU A 432 8.13 0.07 -3.44
N ASN A 433 7.24 -0.70 -2.81
CA ASN A 433 5.84 -0.82 -3.20
C ASN A 433 4.97 0.36 -2.69
N LEU A 434 3.91 0.69 -3.44
CA LEU A 434 3.01 1.83 -3.23
C LEU A 434 2.27 1.83 -1.88
N PHE A 435 2.09 0.68 -1.23
CA PHE A 435 1.45 0.62 0.10
C PHE A 435 2.19 1.44 1.17
N TYR A 436 3.46 1.78 0.95
CA TYR A 436 4.28 2.56 1.85
C TYR A 436 4.27 4.08 1.53
N ASP A 437 3.70 4.48 0.39
CA ASP A 437 3.60 5.89 -0.04
C ASP A 437 2.97 6.81 1.01
N PRO A 438 1.86 6.47 1.70
CA PRO A 438 1.19 7.39 2.62
C PRO A 438 2.10 7.88 3.77
N ILE A 439 3.00 7.01 4.25
CA ILE A 439 3.90 7.33 5.36
C ILE A 439 5.03 8.24 4.87
N LEU A 440 5.62 7.95 3.71
CA LEU A 440 6.65 8.80 3.12
C LEU A 440 6.09 10.17 2.68
N ARG A 441 4.87 10.21 2.15
CA ARG A 441 4.13 11.46 1.87
C ARG A 441 3.92 12.28 3.14
N ARG A 442 3.51 11.65 4.25
CA ARG A 442 3.35 12.34 5.54
C ARG A 442 4.67 12.94 6.01
N PHE A 443 5.81 12.25 5.85
CA PHE A 443 7.11 12.84 6.17
C PHE A 443 7.40 14.07 5.28
N ILE A 444 7.30 13.94 3.95
CA ILE A 444 7.51 15.06 3.00
C ILE A 444 6.63 16.27 3.34
N ALA A 445 5.34 16.04 3.61
CA ALA A 445 4.37 17.11 3.90
C ALA A 445 4.60 17.77 5.27
N THR A 446 5.09 17.04 6.28
CA THR A 446 5.36 17.60 7.61
C THR A 446 6.73 18.27 7.70
N LEU A 447 7.70 17.89 6.85
CA LEU A 447 9.07 18.38 6.89
C LEU A 447 9.21 19.92 7.01
N PRO A 448 8.49 20.77 6.25
CA PRO A 448 8.64 22.22 6.34
C PRO A 448 8.13 22.82 7.67
N ALA A 449 7.30 22.07 8.40
CA ALA A 449 6.70 22.47 9.67
C ALA A 449 7.42 21.85 10.89
N GLN A 450 8.45 21.03 10.69
CA GLN A 450 9.19 20.44 11.80
C GLN A 450 10.03 21.52 12.51
N PRO A 451 10.07 21.53 13.86
CA PRO A 451 10.89 22.47 14.60
C PRO A 451 12.37 22.20 14.34
N LYS A 452 13.18 23.25 14.29
CA LYS A 452 14.62 23.11 14.13
C LYS A 452 15.20 22.38 15.36
N PRO A 453 15.99 21.30 15.15
CA PRO A 453 16.71 20.62 16.22
C PRO A 453 17.50 21.57 17.13
N THR A 454 17.44 21.33 18.44
CA THR A 454 17.96 22.24 19.47
C THR A 454 19.40 21.95 19.88
N CYS A 455 19.80 20.67 19.87
CA CYS A 455 21.18 20.22 20.12
C CYS A 455 21.79 19.53 18.89
N VAL A 456 23.10 19.31 18.91
CA VAL A 456 23.85 18.69 17.80
C VAL A 456 23.42 17.23 17.60
N GLU A 457 23.04 16.54 18.66
CA GLU A 457 22.56 15.17 18.62
C GLU A 457 21.21 15.04 17.89
N GLU A 458 20.26 15.93 18.17
CA GLU A 458 19.00 16.03 17.41
C GLU A 458 19.26 16.39 15.93
N GLN A 459 20.25 17.27 15.66
CA GLN A 459 20.63 17.64 14.28
C GLN A 459 21.16 16.42 13.52
N HIS A 460 22.11 15.69 14.10
CA HIS A 460 22.66 14.46 13.53
C HIS A 460 21.59 13.38 13.31
N ALA A 461 20.69 13.18 14.27
CA ALA A 461 19.57 12.25 14.15
C ALA A 461 18.61 12.62 13.02
N PHE A 462 18.32 13.91 12.87
CA PHE A 462 17.46 14.44 11.81
C PHE A 462 18.13 14.34 10.42
N ILE A 463 19.44 14.59 10.32
CA ILE A 463 20.23 14.37 9.10
C ILE A 463 20.17 12.88 8.70
N TRP A 464 20.42 11.96 9.65
CA TRP A 464 20.35 10.52 9.38
C TRP A 464 18.94 10.07 8.96
N ALA A 465 17.90 10.50 9.68
CA ALA A 465 16.52 10.14 9.36
C ALA A 465 16.10 10.65 7.97
N SER A 466 16.45 11.88 7.64
CA SER A 466 16.16 12.48 6.34
C SER A 466 16.96 11.83 5.20
N MET A 467 18.21 11.41 5.46
CA MET A 467 19.00 10.62 4.50
C MET A 467 18.38 9.24 4.26
N ALA A 468 17.91 8.57 5.32
CA ALA A 468 17.22 7.29 5.20
C ALA A 468 15.92 7.42 4.40
N VAL A 469 15.11 8.47 4.63
CA VAL A 469 13.89 8.76 3.85
C VAL A 469 14.23 9.07 2.39
N ALA A 470 15.23 9.90 2.12
CA ALA A 470 15.67 10.20 0.76
C ALA A 470 16.19 8.94 0.03
N GLY A 471 16.91 8.08 0.75
CA GLY A 471 17.40 6.79 0.27
C GLY A 471 16.27 5.85 -0.15
N VAL A 472 15.23 5.67 0.67
CA VAL A 472 14.09 4.80 0.29
C VAL A 472 13.22 5.41 -0.81
N LEU A 473 13.09 6.74 -0.86
CA LEU A 473 12.41 7.44 -1.96
C LEU A 473 13.13 7.24 -3.31
N ALA A 474 14.45 7.11 -3.30
CA ALA A 474 15.24 6.80 -4.49
C ALA A 474 15.14 5.33 -4.97
N LEU A 475 14.62 4.42 -4.15
CA LEU A 475 14.30 3.03 -4.54
C LEU A 475 12.93 2.88 -5.22
N ARG A 476 12.21 3.99 -5.45
CA ARG A 476 10.92 3.94 -6.16
C ARG A 476 11.12 3.85 -7.66
N VAL A 477 10.39 2.91 -8.30
CA VAL A 477 10.35 2.78 -9.76
C VAL A 477 9.73 4.02 -10.44
N ALA A 478 8.72 4.62 -9.80
CA ALA A 478 8.12 5.90 -10.21
C ALA A 478 8.45 6.97 -9.15
N PRO A 479 9.13 8.09 -9.51
CA PRO A 479 9.51 9.13 -8.55
C PRO A 479 8.31 9.74 -7.84
N MET A 480 8.38 9.86 -6.51
CA MET A 480 7.33 10.57 -5.76
C MET A 480 7.44 12.09 -5.98
N PRO A 481 6.32 12.80 -6.19
CA PRO A 481 6.26 14.27 -6.12
C PRO A 481 6.98 14.81 -4.88
N SER A 482 7.75 15.89 -5.05
CA SER A 482 8.51 16.55 -3.98
C SER A 482 9.52 15.68 -3.20
N SER A 483 9.80 14.43 -3.62
CA SER A 483 10.78 13.55 -2.96
C SER A 483 12.17 14.19 -2.81
N HIS A 484 12.62 14.92 -3.82
CA HIS A 484 13.90 15.64 -3.81
C HIS A 484 14.01 16.67 -2.68
N ALA A 485 12.89 17.30 -2.31
CA ALA A 485 12.85 18.34 -1.28
C ALA A 485 13.27 17.83 0.10
N VAL A 486 13.15 16.52 0.37
CA VAL A 486 13.56 15.91 1.64
C VAL A 486 15.02 16.21 1.95
N PHE A 487 15.92 15.87 1.02
CA PHE A 487 17.35 16.03 1.25
C PHE A 487 17.85 17.41 0.83
N ASP A 488 17.18 18.08 -0.11
CA ASP A 488 17.51 19.47 -0.44
C ASP A 488 17.30 20.39 0.79
N HIS A 489 16.25 20.15 1.59
CA HIS A 489 16.02 20.84 2.86
C HIS A 489 17.15 20.64 3.89
N VAL A 490 17.67 19.40 4.01
CA VAL A 490 18.82 19.08 4.88
C VAL A 490 20.07 19.81 4.40
N LEU A 491 20.33 19.80 3.09
CA LEU A 491 21.48 20.49 2.50
C LEU A 491 21.41 22.00 2.69
N ASP A 492 20.23 22.60 2.75
CA ASP A 492 20.08 24.03 3.00
C ASP A 492 20.23 24.39 4.49
N LEU A 493 19.69 23.58 5.40
CA LEU A 493 19.81 23.78 6.85
C LEU A 493 21.21 23.50 7.42
N PHE A 494 21.87 22.41 6.97
CA PHE A 494 23.09 21.88 7.61
C PHE A 494 24.29 21.92 6.65
N PRO A 495 25.22 22.88 6.80
CA PRO A 495 26.38 23.01 5.92
C PRO A 495 27.29 21.78 5.89
N GLU A 496 27.33 21.00 6.98
CA GLU A 496 28.10 19.76 7.09
C GLU A 496 27.56 18.61 6.23
N ALA A 497 26.26 18.61 5.90
CA ALA A 497 25.68 17.64 4.97
C ALA A 497 26.15 17.85 3.51
N ARG A 498 26.79 19.00 3.21
CA ARG A 498 27.30 19.36 1.88
C ARG A 498 28.69 18.77 1.57
N ASP A 499 29.34 18.14 2.55
CA ASP A 499 30.61 17.43 2.39
C ASP A 499 30.41 15.96 2.75
N TRP A 500 30.54 15.06 1.76
CA TRP A 500 30.36 13.63 1.97
C TRP A 500 31.24 13.09 3.10
N ARG A 501 32.46 13.61 3.30
CA ARG A 501 33.36 13.10 4.35
C ARG A 501 32.82 13.38 5.75
N ARG A 502 32.20 14.55 5.97
CA ARG A 502 31.53 14.91 7.21
C ARG A 502 30.21 14.16 7.36
N LEU A 503 29.39 14.18 6.32
CA LEU A 503 28.10 13.51 6.31
C LEU A 503 28.24 12.00 6.59
N ASN A 504 29.15 11.31 5.92
CA ASN A 504 29.43 9.89 6.15
C ASN A 504 29.87 9.63 7.60
N LYS A 505 30.65 10.52 8.23
CA LYS A 505 31.01 10.39 9.65
C LYS A 505 29.79 10.50 10.56
N ILE A 506 28.85 11.41 10.26
CA ILE A 506 27.57 11.53 10.99
C ILE A 506 26.74 10.26 10.79
N LEU A 507 26.53 9.82 9.55
CA LEU A 507 25.69 8.67 9.21
C LEU A 507 26.19 7.35 9.81
N CYS A 508 27.51 7.11 9.82
CA CYS A 508 28.10 5.93 10.49
C CYS A 508 27.99 5.96 12.03
N GLY A 509 27.55 7.08 12.64
CA GLY A 509 27.21 7.13 14.06
C GLY A 509 25.86 6.49 14.41
N PHE A 510 25.04 6.17 13.40
CA PHE A 510 23.69 5.61 13.51
C PHE A 510 23.65 4.22 12.84
N PHE A 511 22.47 3.69 12.53
CA PHE A 511 22.38 2.44 11.76
C PHE A 511 22.90 2.63 10.33
N TRP A 512 23.78 1.71 9.93
CA TRP A 512 24.57 1.80 8.70
C TRP A 512 24.97 0.39 8.23
N THR A 513 24.96 0.15 6.92
CA THR A 513 25.63 -0.98 6.27
C THR A 513 26.41 -0.47 5.06
N ASN A 514 27.36 -1.25 4.54
CA ASN A 514 28.15 -0.82 3.37
C ASN A 514 27.27 -0.59 2.13
N ASP A 515 26.30 -1.47 1.88
CA ASP A 515 25.40 -1.40 0.72
C ASP A 515 24.48 -0.18 0.81
N ILE A 516 23.86 0.04 1.98
CA ILE A 516 23.03 1.23 2.25
C ILE A 516 23.87 2.50 2.16
N GLY A 517 25.11 2.48 2.67
CA GLY A 517 26.04 3.61 2.59
C GLY A 517 26.45 3.97 1.16
N ALA A 518 26.70 2.96 0.32
CA ALA A 518 26.99 3.14 -1.10
C ALA A 518 25.78 3.71 -1.85
N HIS A 519 24.59 3.17 -1.62
CA HIS A 519 23.33 3.71 -2.14
C HIS A 519 23.13 5.18 -1.73
N TRP A 520 23.25 5.47 -0.44
CA TRP A 520 23.13 6.82 0.11
C TRP A 520 24.11 7.81 -0.50
N LYS A 521 25.34 7.38 -0.84
CA LYS A 521 26.29 8.22 -1.57
C LYS A 521 25.77 8.64 -2.94
N THR A 522 25.18 7.71 -3.72
CA THR A 522 24.61 8.05 -5.04
C THR A 522 23.44 9.04 -4.94
N VAL A 523 22.60 8.90 -3.91
CA VAL A 523 21.47 9.80 -3.64
C VAL A 523 21.97 11.20 -3.24
N TRP A 524 23.01 11.27 -2.40
CA TRP A 524 23.69 12.51 -2.04
C TRP A 524 24.34 13.20 -3.26
N GLU A 525 25.06 12.45 -4.11
CA GLU A 525 25.67 12.97 -5.35
C GLU A 525 24.62 13.49 -6.35
N ALA A 526 23.45 12.86 -6.42
CA ALA A 526 22.32 13.35 -7.20
C ALA A 526 21.73 14.66 -6.63
N ALA A 527 21.61 14.77 -5.30
CA ALA A 527 21.15 15.99 -4.63
C ALA A 527 22.12 17.16 -4.80
N MET A 528 23.41 16.93 -4.62
CA MET A 528 24.45 17.95 -4.81
C MET A 528 24.46 18.49 -6.25
N ARG A 529 24.35 17.62 -7.27
CA ARG A 529 24.23 18.04 -8.67
C ARG A 529 23.00 18.91 -8.94
N ARG A 530 21.82 18.56 -8.38
CA ARG A 530 20.62 19.42 -8.47
C ARG A 530 20.88 20.79 -7.83
N ARG A 531 21.46 20.80 -6.63
CA ARG A 531 21.73 22.02 -5.87
C ARG A 531 22.71 22.94 -6.59
N GLU A 532 23.77 22.39 -7.18
CA GLU A 532 24.71 23.12 -8.01
C GLU A 532 24.03 23.73 -9.23
N PHE A 533 23.20 22.96 -9.95
CA PHE A 533 22.43 23.47 -11.09
C PHE A 533 21.51 24.65 -10.70
N LEU A 534 20.78 24.53 -9.59
CA LEU A 534 19.91 25.60 -9.07
C LEU A 534 20.71 26.86 -8.68
N LEU A 535 21.89 26.70 -8.07
CA LEU A 535 22.77 27.82 -7.72
C LEU A 535 23.36 28.53 -8.94
N HIS A 536 23.69 27.79 -10.02
CA HIS A 536 24.14 28.41 -11.27
C HIS A 536 23.00 29.19 -11.94
N ARG A 537 21.80 28.60 -12.02
CA ARG A 537 20.60 29.27 -12.57
C ARG A 537 20.26 30.56 -11.82
N ASN A 538 20.42 30.57 -10.49
CA ASN A 538 20.15 31.77 -9.68
C ASN A 538 21.24 32.85 -9.81
N LYS A 539 22.43 32.53 -10.33
CA LYS A 539 23.53 33.48 -10.57
C LYS A 539 23.51 34.13 -11.95
N ASP A 540 22.86 33.50 -12.93
CA ASP A 540 22.71 34.06 -14.29
C ASP A 540 21.30 34.62 -14.53
N PRO A 541 21.05 35.91 -14.26
CA PRO A 541 19.73 36.53 -14.48
C PRO A 541 19.34 36.60 -15.96
N LYS A 542 20.25 36.38 -16.91
CA LYS A 542 19.97 36.33 -18.35
C LYS A 542 19.53 34.94 -18.81
N SER A 543 19.73 33.91 -17.98
CA SER A 543 19.31 32.52 -18.26
C SER A 543 17.86 32.21 -17.88
N ARG A 544 17.10 33.20 -17.37
CA ARG A 544 15.64 33.05 -17.26
C ARG A 544 15.11 32.86 -18.69
N PRO A 545 14.54 31.69 -19.06
CA PRO A 545 13.70 31.67 -20.24
C PRO A 545 12.60 32.70 -20.01
N HIS A 546 12.16 33.37 -21.07
CA HIS A 546 10.82 33.90 -21.06
C HIS A 546 9.88 32.71 -20.82
N MET A 547 9.48 32.51 -19.56
CA MET A 547 8.08 32.19 -19.36
C MET A 547 7.36 33.28 -20.11
N VAL A 548 6.68 32.87 -21.18
CA VAL A 548 5.44 33.50 -21.56
C VAL A 548 4.58 33.39 -20.30
N THR A 549 4.66 34.40 -19.44
CA THR A 549 3.47 34.90 -18.80
C THR A 549 2.52 35.17 -19.94
N ALA A 550 1.69 34.17 -20.26
CA ALA A 550 0.39 34.48 -20.79
C ALA A 550 -0.15 35.48 -19.79
N GLU A 551 -0.30 36.72 -20.23
CA GLU A 551 -1.15 37.67 -19.53
C GLU A 551 -2.50 36.96 -19.48
N MET A 552 -2.78 36.36 -18.31
CA MET A 552 -4.10 35.85 -18.00
C MET A 552 -5.02 37.05 -18.24
N PRO A 553 -5.90 37.00 -19.25
CA PRO A 553 -6.75 38.14 -19.57
C PRO A 553 -7.46 38.49 -18.27
N GLU A 554 -7.39 39.77 -17.86
CA GLU A 554 -7.89 40.23 -16.57
C GLU A 554 -9.25 39.59 -16.33
N HIS A 555 -9.31 38.68 -15.35
CA HIS A 555 -10.53 37.95 -15.11
C HIS A 555 -11.62 38.97 -14.77
N ASP A 556 -12.70 38.98 -15.55
CA ASP A 556 -13.89 39.75 -15.23
C ASP A 556 -14.50 39.16 -13.95
N PHE A 557 -13.92 39.54 -12.80
CA PHE A 557 -14.34 39.09 -11.49
C PHE A 557 -15.81 39.42 -11.24
N GLU A 558 -16.33 40.48 -11.87
CA GLU A 558 -17.72 40.88 -11.77
C GLU A 558 -18.64 40.06 -12.70
N GLY A 559 -18.13 39.59 -13.85
CA GLY A 559 -18.77 38.59 -14.71
C GLY A 559 -18.79 37.20 -14.08
N ILE A 560 -17.68 36.77 -13.47
CA ILE A 560 -17.58 35.54 -12.68
C ILE A 560 -18.50 35.61 -11.46
N ARG A 561 -18.55 36.76 -10.77
CA ARG A 561 -19.48 36.99 -9.65
C ARG A 561 -20.94 36.93 -10.09
N ARG A 562 -21.32 37.61 -11.18
CA ARG A 562 -22.67 37.51 -11.75
C ARG A 562 -23.02 36.09 -12.23
N HIS A 563 -22.04 35.32 -12.72
CA HIS A 563 -22.21 33.91 -13.08
C HIS A 563 -22.46 33.02 -11.84
N ILE A 564 -21.75 33.28 -10.73
CA ILE A 564 -21.91 32.56 -9.45
C ILE A 564 -23.17 33.00 -8.68
N GLU A 565 -23.66 34.23 -8.85
CA GLU A 565 -24.90 34.71 -8.24
C GLU A 565 -26.16 34.04 -8.82
N GLY A 566 -26.07 33.46 -10.03
CA GLY A 566 -27.10 32.59 -10.62
C GLY A 566 -26.94 31.09 -10.34
N ALA A 567 -25.87 30.66 -9.66
CA ALA A 567 -25.59 29.24 -9.45
C ALA A 567 -26.35 28.68 -8.21
N PRO A 568 -27.13 27.59 -8.36
CA PRO A 568 -27.91 27.02 -7.25
C PRO A 568 -27.01 26.54 -6.11
N ARG A 569 -27.29 26.99 -4.88
CA ARG A 569 -26.41 26.84 -3.71
C ARG A 569 -26.71 25.60 -2.86
N VAL A 570 -27.75 24.85 -3.21
CA VAL A 570 -28.12 23.59 -2.55
C VAL A 570 -28.59 22.55 -3.57
N MET A 571 -28.32 21.27 -3.30
CA MET A 571 -28.73 20.11 -4.13
C MET A 571 -30.22 20.12 -4.54
N ARG A 572 -31.10 20.74 -3.75
CA ARG A 572 -32.53 20.85 -4.09
C ARG A 572 -32.76 21.80 -5.27
N GLU A 573 -32.05 22.91 -5.32
CA GLU A 573 -32.14 23.90 -6.41
C GLU A 573 -31.53 23.36 -7.71
N MET A 574 -30.45 22.57 -7.64
CA MET A 574 -29.95 21.81 -8.81
C MET A 574 -30.97 20.80 -9.35
N SER A 575 -31.79 20.22 -8.47
CA SER A 575 -32.83 19.26 -8.86
C SER A 575 -34.00 19.95 -9.57
N GLU A 576 -34.37 21.14 -9.09
CA GLU A 576 -35.44 21.98 -9.66
C GLU A 576 -35.00 22.61 -11.01
N ALA A 577 -33.73 23.03 -11.13
CA ALA A 577 -33.19 23.63 -12.36
C ALA A 577 -32.95 22.64 -13.52
N MET A 578 -32.70 21.36 -13.23
CA MET A 578 -32.47 20.34 -14.28
C MET A 578 -33.75 19.65 -14.77
N GLY A 579 -34.94 20.01 -14.27
CA GLY A 579 -36.22 19.48 -14.77
C GLY A 579 -36.49 17.99 -14.50
N ILE A 580 -35.64 17.30 -13.73
CA ILE A 580 -35.76 15.87 -13.43
C ILE A 580 -36.40 15.68 -12.06
N CYS A 581 -37.73 15.73 -12.01
CA CYS A 581 -38.52 15.29 -10.85
C CYS A 581 -39.30 14.02 -11.18
N PRO A 582 -38.94 12.83 -10.64
CA PRO A 582 -39.64 11.57 -10.94
C PRO A 582 -41.02 11.42 -10.28
N PHE A 583 -41.48 12.41 -9.51
CA PHE A 583 -42.73 12.33 -8.75
C PHE A 583 -43.59 13.58 -8.91
N HIS A 584 -44.18 13.73 -10.09
CA HIS A 584 -45.43 14.47 -10.27
C HIS A 584 -46.55 13.48 -10.67
N ARG A 585 -47.61 13.42 -9.87
CA ARG A 585 -48.89 12.82 -10.30
C ARG A 585 -49.57 13.76 -11.31
N ARG A 586 -50.20 13.20 -12.33
CA ARG A 586 -51.32 13.83 -13.06
C ARG A 586 -52.63 13.22 -12.54
N GLY A 587 -53.71 14.02 -12.56
CA GLY A 587 -55.02 13.68 -11.99
C GLY A 587 -55.13 14.20 -10.54
N ASP A 588 -55.91 15.24 -10.23
CA ASP A 588 -56.89 15.99 -11.04
C ASP A 588 -56.69 17.52 -10.90
#